data_AF-A0AA39NYF3-F1
#
_entry.id   AF-A0AA39NYF3-F1
#
_cell.length_a   1.000
_cell.length_b   1.000
_cell.length_c   1.000
_cell.angle_alpha   90.00
_cell.angle_beta   90.00
_cell.angle_gamma   90.00
#
_symmetry.space_group_name_H-M   'P 1'
#
loop_
_entity.id
_entity.type
_entity.pdbx_description
1 polymer ?
#
loop_
_entity_poly.entity_id
_entity_poly.type
_entity_poly.pdbx_seq_one_letter_code
_entity_poly.pdbx_strand_id
1 'polypeptide(L)'
;MRPTLIRYGEMPGPQRAWSSWWGDKHGGARMKGVYQYTISPFQAKAGPNWAREYLFQGYRRIAAEVPYWIVPFAMGYGIYTWANNYTKYHDSKAAHEAGHHE
;
A
#
# COMPACT_ATOMS: atom_id res chain seq x y z
N MET A 1 50.18 -6.69 13.10
CA MET A 1 49.34 -6.87 14.31
C MET A 1 47.89 -7.00 13.86
N ARG A 2 47.27 -8.17 14.05
CA ARG A 2 45.84 -8.36 13.79
C ARG A 2 45.10 -7.60 14.89
N PRO A 3 44.15 -6.69 14.59
CA PRO A 3 43.38 -6.03 15.63
C PRO A 3 42.60 -7.10 16.41
N THR A 4 42.99 -7.33 17.66
CA THR A 4 42.27 -8.20 18.58
C THR A 4 41.05 -7.43 19.05
N LEU A 5 39.88 -7.89 18.60
CA LEU A 5 38.50 -7.83 19.10
C LEU A 5 38.08 -6.98 20.34
N ILE A 6 38.83 -5.98 20.78
CA ILE A 6 38.51 -5.13 21.94
C ILE A 6 37.87 -3.84 21.41
N ARG A 7 36.70 -3.95 20.80
CA ARG A 7 35.85 -2.77 20.51
C ARG A 7 34.34 -3.02 20.68
N TYR A 8 33.94 -4.12 21.30
CA TYR A 8 32.54 -4.36 21.62
C TYR A 8 32.44 -4.91 23.03
N GLY A 9 32.13 -4.05 24.00
CA GLY A 9 31.83 -4.43 25.39
C GLY A 9 30.41 -4.96 25.58
N GLU A 10 29.75 -5.41 24.50
CA GLU A 10 28.35 -5.82 24.49
C GLU A 10 28.22 -7.30 24.10
N MET A 11 27.07 -7.89 24.45
CA MET A 11 26.71 -9.23 23.98
C MET A 11 26.63 -9.23 22.44
N PRO A 12 27.11 -10.28 21.76
CA PRO A 12 26.99 -10.40 20.31
C PRO A 12 25.52 -10.22 19.88
N GLY A 13 25.28 -9.27 18.98
CA GLY A 13 23.96 -9.03 18.41
C GLY A 13 23.43 -10.27 17.66
N PRO A 14 22.12 -10.28 17.31
CA PRO A 14 21.50 -11.41 16.64
C PRO A 14 22.28 -11.80 15.37
N GLN A 15 22.70 -13.06 15.29
CA GLN A 15 23.58 -13.58 14.24
C GLN A 15 22.99 -13.49 12.81
N ARG A 16 21.68 -13.30 12.71
CA ARG A 16 20.93 -13.18 11.45
C ARG A 16 19.96 -12.00 11.52
N ALA A 17 20.49 -10.78 11.55
CA ALA A 17 19.70 -9.58 11.36
C ALA A 17 19.45 -9.37 9.85
N TRP A 18 18.19 -9.25 9.45
CA TRP A 18 17.80 -8.98 8.06
C TRP A 18 17.98 -7.51 7.65
N SER A 19 18.24 -6.63 8.62
CA SER A 19 18.58 -5.22 8.42
C SER A 19 19.90 -4.96 9.13
N SER A 20 20.81 -4.24 8.47
CA SER A 20 22.10 -3.90 9.05
C SER A 20 22.41 -2.40 8.96
N TRP A 21 23.46 -1.99 9.67
CA TRP A 21 23.95 -0.63 9.73
C TRP A 21 24.65 -0.19 8.44
N TRP A 22 24.81 1.13 8.30
CA TRP A 22 25.56 1.71 7.19
C TRP A 22 26.95 1.08 7.05
N GLY A 23 27.26 0.63 5.83
CA GLY A 23 28.54 0.00 5.49
C GLY A 23 28.59 -1.51 5.71
N ASP A 24 27.59 -2.11 6.37
CA ASP A 24 27.48 -3.55 6.45
C ASP A 24 26.92 -4.14 5.15
N LYS A 25 27.60 -5.16 4.64
CA LYS A 25 27.29 -5.88 3.40
C LYS A 25 26.44 -7.13 3.63
N HIS A 26 26.05 -7.42 4.88
CA HIS A 26 25.34 -8.64 5.26
C HIS A 26 23.81 -8.60 4.99
N GLY A 27 23.21 -7.42 4.75
CA GLY A 27 21.76 -7.27 4.55
C GLY A 27 21.29 -7.01 3.11
N GLY A 28 22.20 -6.84 2.15
CA GLY A 28 21.86 -6.44 0.77
C GLY A 28 22.51 -7.28 -0.32
N ALA A 29 21.96 -7.23 -1.53
CA ALA A 29 22.57 -7.85 -2.70
C ALA A 29 23.93 -7.17 -3.02
N ARG A 30 24.92 -7.96 -3.44
CA ARG A 30 26.22 -7.42 -3.87
C ARG A 30 26.04 -6.65 -5.18
N MET A 31 26.18 -5.33 -5.14
CA MET A 31 26.08 -4.45 -6.31
C MET A 31 27.46 -4.05 -6.82
N LYS A 32 27.73 -4.27 -8.11
CA LYS A 32 28.94 -3.79 -8.81
C LYS A 32 28.52 -3.22 -10.16
N GLY A 33 29.06 -2.07 -10.53
CA GLY A 33 28.79 -1.43 -11.83
C GLY A 33 27.51 -0.59 -11.89
N VAL A 34 26.89 -0.27 -10.75
CA VAL A 34 25.74 0.66 -10.68
C VAL A 34 26.26 2.04 -10.32
N TYR A 35 26.02 3.03 -11.19
CA TYR A 35 26.37 4.43 -10.96
C TYR A 35 25.08 5.25 -10.78
N GLN A 36 25.02 6.04 -9.71
CA GLN A 36 23.89 6.90 -9.38
C GLN A 36 24.31 8.36 -9.47
N TYR A 37 23.55 9.16 -10.19
CA TYR A 37 23.74 10.60 -10.32
C TYR A 37 22.59 11.32 -9.64
N THR A 38 22.89 12.43 -8.97
CA THR A 38 21.90 13.27 -8.32
C THR A 38 22.33 14.74 -8.42
N ILE A 39 21.39 15.64 -8.22
CA ILE A 39 21.60 17.09 -8.21
C ILE A 39 21.39 17.58 -6.78
N SER A 40 22.12 18.62 -6.36
CA SER A 40 21.88 19.21 -5.04
C SER A 40 20.44 19.74 -4.95
N PRO A 41 19.71 19.50 -3.84
CA PRO A 41 18.36 20.03 -3.68
C PRO A 41 18.28 21.56 -3.79
N PHE A 42 19.36 22.27 -3.46
CA PHE A 42 19.45 23.73 -3.59
C PHE A 42 19.59 24.22 -5.05
N GLN A 43 19.83 23.31 -5.98
CA GLN A 43 19.94 23.60 -7.42
C GLN A 43 18.67 23.23 -8.20
N ALA A 44 17.71 22.57 -7.56
CA ALA A 44 16.45 22.13 -8.17
C ALA A 44 15.25 22.85 -7.55
N LYS A 45 14.14 22.92 -8.30
CA LYS A 45 12.86 23.35 -7.73
C LYS A 45 12.35 22.27 -6.77
N ALA A 46 11.73 22.66 -5.67
CA ALA A 46 11.20 21.71 -4.67
C ALA A 46 10.04 20.83 -5.20
N GLY A 47 9.23 21.37 -6.11
CA GLY A 47 8.07 20.67 -6.68
C GLY A 47 7.81 21.03 -8.15
N PRO A 48 8.73 20.69 -9.07
CA PRO A 48 8.50 20.94 -10.49
C PRO A 48 7.30 20.10 -10.96
N ASN A 49 6.37 20.72 -11.69
CA ASN A 49 5.19 20.07 -12.30
C ASN A 49 4.26 19.34 -11.32
N TRP A 50 4.32 19.64 -10.02
CA TRP A 50 3.60 18.89 -8.98
C TRP A 50 2.10 18.73 -9.28
N ALA A 51 1.40 19.79 -9.70
CA ALA A 51 -0.03 19.73 -10.01
C ALA A 51 -0.34 18.86 -11.25
N ARG A 52 0.47 18.99 -12.31
CA ARG A 52 0.32 18.22 -13.54
C ARG A 52 0.59 16.75 -13.29
N GLU A 53 1.71 16.43 -12.66
CA GLU A 53 2.10 15.07 -12.34
C GLU A 53 1.13 14.43 -11.35
N TYR A 54 0.66 15.18 -10.36
CA TYR A 54 -0.34 14.69 -9.41
C TYR A 54 -1.62 14.24 -10.13
N LEU A 55 -2.14 15.05 -11.05
CA LEU A 55 -3.36 14.71 -11.78
C LEU A 55 -3.16 13.46 -12.67
N PHE A 56 -2.14 13.46 -13.52
CA PHE A 56 -1.95 12.39 -14.51
C PHE A 56 -1.42 11.09 -13.88
N GLN A 57 -0.43 11.19 -12.98
CA GLN A 57 0.12 10.01 -12.31
C GLN A 57 -0.80 9.52 -11.21
N GLY A 58 -1.54 10.42 -10.54
CA GLY A 58 -2.59 10.04 -9.60
C GLY A 58 -3.69 9.24 -10.29
N TYR A 59 -4.23 9.76 -11.41
CA TYR A 59 -5.20 9.01 -12.22
C TYR A 59 -4.65 7.66 -12.68
N ARG A 60 -3.43 7.62 -13.24
CA ARG A 60 -2.82 6.37 -13.71
C ARG A 60 -2.68 5.32 -12.61
N ARG A 61 -2.31 5.74 -11.39
CA ARG A 61 -2.18 4.85 -10.23
C ARG A 61 -3.54 4.37 -9.74
N ILE A 62 -4.51 5.28 -9.61
CA ILE A 62 -5.87 4.93 -9.17
C ILE A 62 -6.50 3.97 -10.18
N ALA A 63 -6.43 4.26 -11.47
CA ALA A 63 -7.02 3.42 -12.53
C ALA A 63 -6.47 1.98 -12.52
N ALA A 64 -5.19 1.78 -12.17
CA ALA A 64 -4.60 0.45 -12.07
C ALA A 64 -5.13 -0.35 -10.86
N GLU A 65 -5.46 0.33 -9.77
CA GLU A 65 -5.89 -0.31 -8.51
C GLU A 65 -7.42 -0.40 -8.38
N VAL A 66 -8.16 0.47 -9.07
CA VAL A 66 -9.65 0.53 -9.06
C VAL A 66 -10.28 -0.84 -9.20
N PRO A 67 -9.91 -1.70 -10.17
CA PRO A 67 -10.56 -3.01 -10.35
C PRO A 67 -10.53 -3.90 -9.10
N TYR A 68 -9.46 -3.83 -8.30
CA TYR A 68 -9.29 -4.73 -7.16
C TYR A 68 -10.23 -4.40 -5.99
N TRP A 69 -10.52 -3.12 -5.77
CA TRP A 69 -11.40 -2.70 -4.68
C TRP A 69 -12.81 -2.38 -5.17
N ILE A 70 -13.01 -1.87 -6.39
CA ILE A 70 -14.34 -1.50 -6.87
C ILE A 70 -15.27 -2.70 -6.95
N VAL A 71 -14.74 -3.88 -7.29
CA VAL A 71 -15.52 -5.12 -7.39
C VAL A 71 -16.12 -5.52 -6.04
N PRO A 72 -15.35 -5.72 -4.94
CA PRO A 72 -15.93 -6.02 -3.64
C PRO A 72 -16.81 -4.89 -3.09
N PHE A 73 -16.47 -3.62 -3.34
CA PHE A 73 -17.32 -2.50 -2.93
C PHE A 73 -18.68 -2.49 -3.66
N ALA A 74 -18.68 -2.69 -4.97
CA ALA A 74 -19.90 -2.73 -5.77
C ALA A 74 -20.77 -3.94 -5.38
N MET A 75 -20.18 -5.10 -5.14
CA MET A 75 -20.91 -6.27 -4.65
C MET A 75 -21.51 -6.03 -3.27
N GLY A 76 -20.73 -5.52 -2.32
CA GLY A 76 -21.21 -5.22 -0.98
C GLY A 76 -22.37 -4.21 -0.98
N TYR A 77 -22.23 -3.13 -1.76
CA TYR A 77 -23.29 -2.14 -1.91
C TYR A 77 -24.52 -2.69 -2.64
N GLY A 78 -24.33 -3.51 -3.68
CA GLY A 78 -25.41 -4.18 -4.41
C GLY A 78 -26.22 -5.11 -3.51
N ILE A 79 -25.56 -5.95 -2.70
CA ILE A 79 -26.22 -6.85 -1.76
C ILE A 79 -26.97 -6.04 -0.69
N TYR A 80 -26.33 -5.02 -0.13
CA TYR A 80 -26.94 -4.15 0.89
C TYR A 80 -28.22 -3.46 0.38
N THR A 81 -28.15 -2.88 -0.82
CA THR A 81 -29.30 -2.18 -1.42
C THR A 81 -30.44 -3.14 -1.76
N TRP A 82 -30.12 -4.32 -2.31
CA TRP A 82 -31.10 -5.37 -2.55
C TRP A 82 -31.79 -5.81 -1.25
N ALA A 83 -31.02 -6.14 -0.22
CA ALA A 83 -31.54 -6.60 1.07
C ALA A 83 -32.47 -5.55 1.70
N ASN A 84 -32.07 -4.28 1.73
CA ASN A 84 -32.91 -3.20 2.26
C ASN A 84 -34.22 -3.04 1.49
N ASN A 85 -34.19 -3.12 0.16
CA ASN A 85 -35.41 -3.01 -0.65
C ASN A 85 -36.30 -4.22 -0.48
N TYR A 86 -35.72 -5.41 -0.37
CA TYR A 86 -36.42 -6.66 -0.12
C TYR A 86 -37.13 -6.65 1.25
N THR A 87 -36.42 -6.27 2.32
CA THR A 87 -37.03 -6.11 3.65
C THR A 87 -38.16 -5.09 3.64
N LYS A 88 -37.95 -3.92 3.01
CA LYS A 88 -39.01 -2.89 2.90
C LYS A 88 -40.23 -3.39 2.13
N TYR A 89 -40.04 -4.21 1.09
CA TYR A 89 -41.14 -4.82 0.36
C TYR A 89 -41.90 -5.81 1.25
N HIS A 90 -41.20 -6.70 1.95
CA HIS A 90 -41.80 -7.67 2.88
C HIS A 90 -42.61 -7.00 3.99
N ASP A 91 -42.11 -5.92 4.57
CA ASP A 91 -42.83 -5.15 5.60
C ASP A 91 -43.98 -4.29 5.02
N SER A 92 -44.16 -4.27 3.70
CA SER A 92 -45.20 -3.47 3.04
C SER A 92 -46.54 -4.21 2.97
N LYS A 93 -47.64 -3.44 2.96
CA LYS A 93 -48.99 -3.98 2.80
C LYS A 93 -49.14 -4.80 1.51
N ALA A 94 -48.46 -4.41 0.44
CA ALA A 94 -48.51 -5.09 -0.84
C ALA A 94 -47.94 -6.52 -0.79
N ALA A 95 -46.90 -6.76 0.02
CA ALA A 95 -46.37 -8.11 0.22
C ALA A 95 -47.27 -8.97 1.11
N HIS A 96 -47.87 -8.37 2.16
CA HIS A 96 -48.86 -9.05 2.98
C HIS A 96 -50.12 -9.45 2.18
N GLU A 97 -50.57 -8.61 1.24
CA GLU A 97 -51.68 -8.92 0.32
C GLU A 97 -51.30 -10.00 -0.71
N ALA A 98 -50.03 -10.05 -1.15
CA ALA A 98 -49.52 -11.06 -2.08
C ALA A 98 -49.31 -12.44 -1.43
N GLY A 99 -49.59 -12.60 -0.13
CA GLY A 99 -49.49 -13.89 0.56
C GLY A 99 -48.08 -14.29 0.98
N HIS A 100 -47.14 -13.34 1.11
CA HIS A 100 -45.77 -13.58 1.60
C HIS A 100 -45.70 -13.84 3.13
N HIS A 101 -46.64 -14.62 3.66
CA HIS A 101 -46.64 -15.12 5.04
C HIS A 101 -46.43 -16.65 5.04
N GLU A 102 -45.24 -17.11 4.66
CA GLU A 102 -44.69 -18.42 5.01
C GLU A 102 -43.21 -18.28 5.36
#